data_AF-A0A1S9DXY4-F1
#
_entry.id   AF-A0A1S9DXY4-F1
#
_cell.length_a   1.000
_cell.length_b   1.000
_cell.length_c   1.000
_cell.angle_alpha   90.00
_cell.angle_beta   90.00
_cell.angle_gamma   90.00
#
_symmetry.space_group_name_H-M   'P 1'
#
loop_
_entity.id
_entity.type
_entity.pdbx_description
1 polymer ?
#
loop_
_entity_poly.entity_id
_entity_poly.type
_entity_poly.pdbx_seq_one_letter_code
_entity_poly.pdbx_strand_id
1 'polypeptide(L)'
;MFLYMSEPLDIQPDPEPVNSQVFRQLSEITNTYTNASASEVGLVLAATQKEDLGWLLNYCRDHGTIPFIYTTDTPPAPYLLVPATTRGREATAYLSYIVDFYDQLPKYTIFIHSNVDQWHNDLFGPRTSSVLPHLRLEAVDAQGYVNLRCEHNPGCPTSVNPWEPTQIDIEKDDIRAFFPQVYETLFNVGPEKVPQHIGNVCCGQFAVSRERILQRPRHDYERMLKWAAETELTDSFGVGWVFEKVWHVVFGMEDIYCPRYEQCRCDAYGWCGPLPSGETLQAVRAPRSKGKST
;
A
#
# COMPACT_ATOMS: atom_id res chain seq x y z
N MET A 1 41.13 -58.05 9.01
CA MET A 1 39.92 -57.45 9.60
C MET A 1 40.34 -56.14 10.27
N PHE A 2 40.24 -55.02 9.55
CA PHE A 2 40.24 -53.68 10.13
C PHE A 2 39.26 -52.86 9.29
N LEU A 3 38.05 -52.72 9.82
CA LEU A 3 37.02 -51.83 9.30
C LEU A 3 37.35 -50.43 9.85
N TYR A 4 37.79 -49.52 9.00
CA TYR A 4 37.76 -48.09 9.33
C TYR A 4 36.32 -47.64 9.20
N MET A 5 35.65 -47.42 10.34
CA MET A 5 34.40 -46.66 10.39
C MET A 5 34.78 -45.19 10.30
N SER A 6 34.50 -44.56 9.16
CA SER A 6 34.52 -43.11 9.02
C SER A 6 33.32 -42.53 9.79
N GLU A 7 33.58 -41.75 10.84
CA GLU A 7 32.54 -40.93 11.47
C GLU A 7 31.94 -39.95 10.45
N PRO A 8 30.63 -39.67 10.49
CA PRO A 8 30.04 -38.65 9.62
C PRO A 8 30.62 -37.29 9.99
N LEU A 9 31.11 -36.54 8.99
CA LEU A 9 31.39 -35.12 9.17
C LEU A 9 30.11 -34.43 9.64
N ASP A 10 30.16 -33.86 10.84
CA ASP A 10 29.13 -32.95 11.35
C ASP A 10 29.24 -31.64 10.56
N ILE A 11 28.60 -31.61 9.39
CA ILE A 11 28.50 -30.41 8.56
C ILE A 11 27.50 -29.50 9.28
N GLN A 12 28.01 -28.57 10.08
CA GLN A 12 27.19 -27.48 10.57
C GLN A 12 26.63 -26.73 9.37
N PRO A 13 25.30 -26.47 9.32
CA PRO A 13 24.72 -25.70 8.24
C PRO A 13 25.38 -24.32 8.20
N ASP A 14 25.63 -23.82 6.98
CA ASP A 14 26.15 -22.47 6.80
C ASP A 14 25.26 -21.46 7.54
N PRO A 15 25.85 -20.41 8.14
CA PRO A 15 25.08 -19.39 8.84
C PRO A 15 24.04 -18.76 7.91
N GLU A 16 22.84 -18.61 8.43
CA GLU A 16 21.71 -18.03 7.70
C GLU A 16 22.09 -16.64 7.14
N PRO A 17 21.79 -16.31 5.87
CA PRO A 17 22.06 -14.99 5.34
C PRO A 17 21.41 -13.89 6.20
N VAL A 18 22.08 -12.75 6.37
CA VAL A 18 21.60 -11.64 7.22
C VAL A 18 20.17 -11.22 6.88
N ASN A 19 19.81 -11.13 5.59
CA ASN A 19 18.45 -10.79 5.16
C ASN A 19 17.42 -11.82 5.65
N SER A 20 17.76 -13.11 5.61
CA SER A 20 16.87 -14.18 6.08
C SER A 20 16.64 -14.09 7.60
N GLN A 21 17.64 -13.72 8.38
CA GLN A 21 17.48 -13.47 9.82
C GLN A 21 16.52 -12.29 10.08
N VAL A 22 16.65 -11.19 9.31
CA VAL A 22 15.75 -10.04 9.41
C VAL A 22 14.31 -10.43 9.05
N PHE A 23 14.11 -11.19 7.96
CA PHE A 23 12.78 -11.66 7.55
C PHE A 23 12.16 -12.60 8.59
N ARG A 24 12.95 -13.49 9.19
CA ARG A 24 12.49 -14.35 10.28
C ARG A 24 12.01 -13.51 11.47
N GLN A 25 12.77 -12.51 11.89
CA GLN A 25 12.37 -11.64 13.01
C GLN A 25 11.15 -10.78 12.69
N LEU A 26 11.02 -10.28 11.45
CA LEU A 26 9.82 -9.58 11.00
C LEU A 26 8.60 -10.51 11.01
N SER A 27 8.74 -11.73 10.50
CA SER A 27 7.69 -12.76 10.52
C SER A 27 7.29 -13.14 11.95
N GLU A 28 8.24 -13.24 12.88
CA GLU A 28 7.97 -13.42 14.31
C GLU A 28 7.07 -12.31 14.86
N ILE A 29 7.32 -11.03 14.49
CA ILE A 29 6.44 -9.90 14.86
C ILE A 29 5.06 -10.08 14.22
N THR A 30 4.98 -10.38 12.92
CA THR A 30 3.70 -10.63 12.23
C THR A 30 2.89 -11.72 12.91
N ASN A 31 3.52 -12.82 13.33
CA ASN A 31 2.88 -13.96 13.97
C ASN A 31 2.36 -13.66 15.39
N THR A 32 2.80 -12.57 16.02
CA THR A 32 2.20 -12.11 17.29
C THR A 32 0.83 -11.45 17.08
N TYR A 33 0.52 -11.07 15.84
CA TYR A 33 -0.74 -10.41 15.52
C TYR A 33 -1.92 -11.38 15.59
N THR A 34 -2.86 -11.05 16.45
CA THR A 34 -4.13 -11.77 16.63
C THR A 34 -5.25 -10.75 16.76
N ASN A 35 -6.51 -11.19 16.70
CA ASN A 35 -7.68 -10.32 16.97
C ASN A 35 -7.66 -9.63 18.35
N ALA A 36 -6.83 -10.11 19.29
CA ALA A 36 -6.64 -9.52 20.61
C ALA A 36 -5.41 -8.59 20.71
N SER A 37 -4.66 -8.41 19.61
CA SER A 37 -3.50 -7.54 19.58
C SER A 37 -3.88 -6.09 19.86
N ALA A 38 -3.10 -5.43 20.71
CA ALA A 38 -3.25 -4.02 21.03
C ALA A 38 -2.64 -3.09 19.98
N SER A 39 -1.95 -3.61 18.96
CA SER A 39 -1.33 -2.76 17.94
C SER A 39 -2.40 -2.15 17.04
N GLU A 40 -2.40 -0.81 17.00
CA GLU A 40 -3.35 -0.06 16.17
C GLU A 40 -2.92 0.04 14.70
N VAL A 41 -1.64 -0.20 14.38
CA VAL A 41 -1.05 0.11 13.07
C VAL A 41 -0.41 -1.13 12.42
N GLY A 42 -0.89 -1.48 11.23
CA GLY A 42 -0.24 -2.43 10.33
C GLY A 42 0.51 -1.72 9.20
N LEU A 43 1.71 -2.21 8.89
CA LEU A 43 2.49 -1.79 7.72
C LEU A 43 2.44 -2.89 6.66
N VAL A 44 2.08 -2.54 5.42
CA VAL A 44 1.93 -3.50 4.33
C VAL A 44 2.87 -3.13 3.19
N LEU A 45 3.67 -4.10 2.75
CA LEU A 45 4.64 -3.92 1.67
C LEU A 45 4.84 -5.22 0.88
N ALA A 46 5.21 -5.08 -0.38
CA ALA A 46 5.80 -6.15 -1.16
C ALA A 46 7.32 -6.09 -1.03
N ALA A 47 7.97 -7.25 -0.99
CA ALA A 47 9.42 -7.34 -0.91
C ALA A 47 10.02 -8.45 -1.78
N THR A 48 11.32 -8.34 -2.03
CA THR A 48 12.13 -9.44 -2.59
C THR A 48 13.26 -9.80 -1.63
N GLN A 49 13.85 -10.98 -1.79
CA GLN A 49 14.97 -11.47 -0.99
C GLN A 49 16.22 -10.58 -1.02
N LYS A 50 16.30 -9.70 -2.03
CA LYS A 50 17.41 -8.75 -2.21
C LYS A 50 17.25 -7.46 -1.41
N GLU A 51 16.07 -7.19 -0.87
CA GLU A 51 15.80 -5.95 -0.14
C GLU A 51 16.31 -6.00 1.29
N ASP A 52 16.85 -4.87 1.75
CA ASP A 52 17.25 -4.66 3.14
C ASP A 52 16.07 -4.07 3.93
N LEU A 53 15.46 -4.90 4.77
CA LEU A 53 14.36 -4.53 5.66
C LEU A 53 14.82 -4.29 7.11
N GLY A 54 16.12 -4.12 7.36
CA GLY A 54 16.64 -3.84 8.70
C GLY A 54 16.06 -2.56 9.32
N TRP A 55 15.80 -1.54 8.48
CA TRP A 55 15.15 -0.30 8.91
C TRP A 55 13.71 -0.55 9.38
N LEU A 56 12.96 -1.41 8.68
CA LEU A 56 11.57 -1.74 8.98
C LEU A 56 11.49 -2.52 10.29
N LEU A 57 12.41 -3.45 10.50
CA LEU A 57 12.51 -4.21 11.74
C LEU A 57 12.72 -3.30 12.96
N ASN A 58 13.62 -2.32 12.85
CA ASN A 58 13.84 -1.33 13.91
C ASN A 58 12.58 -0.49 14.13
N TYR A 59 11.98 0.03 13.06
CA TYR A 59 10.75 0.81 13.13
C TYR A 59 9.61 0.05 13.84
N CYS A 60 9.40 -1.22 13.47
CA CYS A 60 8.34 -2.03 14.08
C CYS A 60 8.56 -2.27 15.57
N ARG A 61 9.80 -2.44 16.01
CA ARG A 61 10.14 -2.57 17.44
C ARG A 61 9.95 -1.26 18.21
N ASP A 62 10.38 -0.15 17.63
CA ASP A 62 10.35 1.16 18.28
C ASP A 62 8.92 1.72 18.39
N HIS A 63 8.08 1.42 17.41
CA HIS A 63 6.71 1.96 17.31
C HIS A 63 5.60 0.94 17.60
N GLY A 64 5.94 -0.34 17.81
CA GLY A 64 4.96 -1.40 18.07
C GLY A 64 4.02 -1.67 16.88
N THR A 65 4.46 -1.39 15.64
CA THR A 65 3.68 -1.64 14.43
C THR A 65 3.85 -3.07 13.94
N ILE A 66 2.81 -3.63 13.32
CA ILE A 66 2.83 -5.00 12.78
C ILE A 66 3.19 -4.98 11.29
N PRO A 67 4.28 -5.63 10.86
CA PRO A 67 4.62 -5.74 9.45
C PRO A 67 3.85 -6.89 8.79
N PHE A 68 3.26 -6.64 7.62
CA PHE A 68 2.67 -7.64 6.73
C PHE A 68 3.41 -7.57 5.39
N ILE A 69 4.39 -8.44 5.22
CA ILE A 69 5.33 -8.38 4.11
C ILE A 69 5.07 -9.55 3.17
N TYR A 70 4.73 -9.25 1.93
CA TYR A 70 4.46 -10.24 0.90
C TYR A 70 5.64 -10.35 -0.07
N THR A 71 6.08 -11.57 -0.39
CA THR A 71 7.17 -11.80 -1.35
C THR A 71 6.68 -11.67 -2.79
N THR A 72 7.51 -11.07 -3.65
CA THR A 72 7.32 -11.09 -5.12
C THR A 72 8.34 -11.98 -5.84
N ASP A 73 9.22 -12.66 -5.12
CA ASP A 73 10.14 -13.67 -5.69
C ASP A 73 9.42 -14.93 -6.18
N THR A 74 10.00 -15.54 -7.23
CA THR A 74 9.69 -16.89 -7.69
C THR A 74 11.02 -17.68 -7.76
N PRO A 75 11.24 -18.71 -6.91
CA PRO A 75 10.36 -19.20 -5.84
C PRO A 75 10.18 -18.20 -4.68
N PRO A 76 9.11 -18.32 -3.87
CA PRO A 76 8.84 -17.40 -2.75
C PRO A 76 9.98 -17.32 -1.73
N ALA A 77 10.31 -16.11 -1.28
CA ALA A 77 11.28 -15.90 -0.21
C ALA A 77 10.77 -16.52 1.11
N PRO A 78 11.63 -17.21 1.89
CA PRO A 78 11.26 -17.77 3.18
C PRO A 78 10.73 -16.70 4.16
N TYR A 79 9.84 -17.12 5.06
CA TYR A 79 9.22 -16.32 6.15
C TYR A 79 8.28 -15.20 5.72
N LEU A 80 8.36 -14.72 4.48
CA LEU A 80 7.45 -13.71 3.94
C LEU A 80 6.12 -14.34 3.52
N LEU A 81 5.05 -13.54 3.56
CA LEU A 81 3.72 -13.96 3.12
C LEU A 81 3.70 -14.14 1.61
N VAL A 82 2.87 -15.06 1.11
CA VAL A 82 2.76 -15.34 -0.33
C VAL A 82 1.48 -14.72 -0.86
N PRO A 83 1.54 -13.80 -1.84
CA PRO A 83 0.33 -13.17 -2.36
C PRO A 83 -0.44 -14.15 -3.25
N ALA A 84 -1.72 -13.88 -3.47
CA ALA A 84 -2.54 -14.68 -4.39
C ALA A 84 -1.98 -14.68 -5.82
N THR A 85 -1.28 -13.61 -6.20
CA THR A 85 -0.51 -13.51 -7.44
C THR A 85 0.61 -12.48 -7.27
N THR A 86 1.75 -12.69 -7.95
CA THR A 86 2.85 -11.72 -8.03
C THR A 86 2.68 -10.73 -9.20
N ARG A 87 1.65 -10.93 -10.03
CA ARG A 87 1.34 -10.05 -11.16
C ARG A 87 0.73 -8.75 -10.66
N GLY A 88 1.31 -7.60 -10.98
CA GLY A 88 0.93 -6.30 -10.40
C GLY A 88 1.85 -5.81 -9.27
N ARG A 89 2.92 -6.56 -8.96
CA ARG A 89 3.96 -6.17 -7.98
C ARG A 89 3.36 -5.87 -6.60
N GLU A 90 3.58 -4.68 -6.06
CA GLU A 90 3.06 -4.26 -4.75
C GLU A 90 1.54 -4.21 -4.70
N ALA A 91 0.87 -3.95 -5.84
CA ALA A 91 -0.57 -3.79 -5.84
C ALA A 91 -1.31 -5.06 -5.42
N THR A 92 -0.84 -6.22 -5.88
CA THR A 92 -1.47 -7.49 -5.51
C THR A 92 -1.02 -8.00 -4.15
N ALA A 93 0.15 -7.59 -3.65
CA ALA A 93 0.47 -7.76 -2.23
C ALA A 93 -0.52 -7.01 -1.33
N TYR A 94 -0.84 -5.76 -1.68
CA TYR A 94 -1.79 -4.94 -0.92
C TYR A 94 -3.20 -5.53 -0.94
N LEU A 95 -3.67 -5.94 -2.12
CA LEU A 95 -4.98 -6.61 -2.22
C LEU A 95 -4.99 -7.97 -1.50
N SER A 96 -3.91 -8.76 -1.59
CA SER A 96 -3.81 -10.04 -0.88
C SER A 96 -3.91 -9.82 0.62
N TYR A 97 -3.19 -8.83 1.16
CA TYR A 97 -3.31 -8.44 2.56
C TYR A 97 -4.76 -8.10 2.96
N ILE A 98 -5.43 -7.26 2.17
CA ILE A 98 -6.81 -6.85 2.47
C ILE A 98 -7.72 -8.07 2.52
N VAL A 99 -7.57 -9.02 1.60
CA VAL A 99 -8.39 -10.25 1.56
C VAL A 99 -8.04 -11.19 2.71
N ASP A 100 -6.75 -11.44 2.96
CA ASP A 100 -6.27 -12.38 3.98
C ASP A 100 -6.67 -11.94 5.40
N PHE A 101 -6.58 -10.62 5.66
CA PHE A 101 -6.80 -10.03 6.98
C PHE A 101 -8.11 -9.25 7.09
N TYR A 102 -9.04 -9.37 6.14
CA TYR A 102 -10.26 -8.55 6.06
C TYR A 102 -11.02 -8.46 7.40
N ASP A 103 -11.20 -9.59 8.09
CA ASP A 103 -11.94 -9.67 9.36
C ASP A 103 -11.08 -9.34 10.60
N GLN A 104 -9.79 -9.09 10.39
CA GLN A 104 -8.77 -8.90 11.41
C GLN A 104 -7.91 -7.65 11.16
N LEU A 105 -8.39 -6.69 10.37
CA LEU A 105 -7.61 -5.50 10.03
C LEU A 105 -7.22 -4.71 11.30
N PRO A 106 -6.01 -4.14 11.39
CA PRO A 106 -5.63 -3.19 12.44
C PRO A 106 -6.48 -1.92 12.32
N LYS A 107 -6.40 -1.00 13.28
CA LYS A 107 -7.19 0.25 13.23
C LYS A 107 -6.77 1.12 12.04
N TYR A 108 -5.48 1.13 11.74
CA TYR A 108 -4.89 1.79 10.59
C TYR A 108 -3.99 0.82 9.84
N THR A 109 -4.12 0.82 8.51
CA THR A 109 -3.21 0.12 7.61
C THR A 109 -2.47 1.15 6.79
N ILE A 110 -1.14 1.09 6.80
CA ILE A 110 -0.29 1.96 6.00
C ILE A 110 0.41 1.09 4.94
N PHE A 111 0.13 1.39 3.68
CA PHE A 111 0.70 0.73 2.53
C PHE A 111 1.91 1.55 2.06
N ILE A 112 3.08 0.91 1.99
CA ILE A 112 4.35 1.55 1.67
C ILE A 112 5.20 0.68 0.74
N HIS A 113 6.15 1.32 0.06
CA HIS A 113 7.17 0.60 -0.69
C HIS A 113 8.27 0.09 0.24
N SER A 114 8.92 -1.01 -0.13
CA SER A 114 9.97 -1.66 0.67
C SER A 114 11.29 -0.89 0.73
N ASN A 115 11.67 -0.23 -0.37
CA ASN A 115 12.92 0.53 -0.41
C ASN A 115 12.80 1.76 0.52
N VAL A 116 13.82 1.98 1.34
CA VAL A 116 13.85 3.07 2.32
C VAL A 116 13.90 4.44 1.64
N ASP A 117 14.61 4.56 0.52
CA ASP A 117 14.73 5.80 -0.25
C ASP A 117 13.66 5.83 -1.34
N GLN A 118 12.62 6.62 -1.11
CA GLN A 118 11.52 6.83 -2.04
C GLN A 118 11.54 8.28 -2.51
N TRP A 119 11.72 8.48 -3.82
CA TRP A 119 11.60 9.81 -4.43
C TRP A 119 10.18 10.40 -4.26
N HIS A 120 9.21 9.53 -3.97
CA HIS A 120 7.83 9.88 -3.69
C HIS A 120 7.61 10.54 -2.32
N ASN A 121 8.57 10.45 -1.40
CA ASN A 121 8.52 11.15 -0.12
C ASN A 121 8.91 12.62 -0.34
N ASP A 122 7.90 13.48 -0.46
CA ASP A 122 8.04 14.90 -0.74
C ASP A 122 8.26 15.75 0.52
N LEU A 123 8.12 15.15 1.71
CA LEU A 123 8.26 15.78 3.00
C LEU A 123 9.25 14.98 3.85
N PHE A 124 10.04 15.66 4.69
CA PHE A 124 11.03 15.04 5.60
C PHE A 124 12.17 14.26 4.92
N GLY A 125 12.39 14.46 3.62
CA GLY A 125 13.44 13.81 2.84
C GLY A 125 13.00 12.48 2.23
N PRO A 126 13.88 11.78 1.47
CA PRO A 126 13.49 10.61 0.69
C PRO A 126 13.14 9.39 1.56
N ARG A 127 13.47 9.41 2.86
CA ARG A 127 13.39 8.21 3.70
C ARG A 127 12.02 7.99 4.30
N THR A 128 11.40 6.85 4.02
CA THR A 128 10.07 6.49 4.56
C THR A 128 10.09 6.44 6.09
N SER A 129 11.20 6.01 6.69
CA SER A 129 11.41 6.00 8.15
C SER A 129 11.39 7.39 8.80
N SER A 130 11.58 8.47 8.03
CA SER A 130 11.50 9.84 8.52
C SER A 130 10.07 10.42 8.41
N VAL A 131 9.29 9.92 7.46
CA VAL A 131 7.91 10.37 7.19
C VAL A 131 6.91 9.74 8.15
N LEU A 132 6.98 8.41 8.34
CA LEU A 132 5.96 7.66 9.07
C LEU A 132 5.71 8.14 10.51
N PRO A 133 6.73 8.49 11.34
CA PRO A 133 6.50 8.99 12.70
C PRO A 133 5.70 10.30 12.77
N HIS A 134 5.67 11.07 11.67
CA HIS A 134 4.99 12.36 11.61
C HIS A 134 3.57 12.27 11.02
N LEU A 135 3.17 11.10 10.51
CA LEU A 135 1.84 10.89 9.97
C LEU A 135 0.79 11.06 11.08
N ARG A 136 -0.12 12.01 10.90
CA ARG A 136 -1.25 12.23 11.79
C ARG A 136 -2.32 11.17 11.53
N LEU A 137 -2.39 10.16 12.39
CA LEU A 137 -3.48 9.17 12.36
C LEU A 137 -4.87 9.81 12.51
N GLU A 138 -4.96 10.98 13.15
CA GLU A 138 -6.21 11.78 13.19
C GLU A 138 -6.69 12.20 11.80
N ALA A 139 -5.79 12.43 10.84
CA ALA A 139 -6.18 12.70 9.45
C ALA A 139 -6.75 11.45 8.78
N VAL A 140 -6.20 10.27 9.11
CA VAL A 140 -6.73 8.97 8.63
C VAL A 140 -8.11 8.71 9.23
N ASP A 141 -8.33 9.00 10.51
CA ASP A 141 -9.66 8.93 11.14
C ASP A 141 -10.66 9.88 10.46
N ALA A 142 -10.23 11.11 10.15
CA ALA A 142 -11.10 12.14 9.60
C ALA A 142 -11.47 11.91 8.13
N GLN A 143 -10.52 11.44 7.32
CA GLN A 143 -10.68 11.32 5.87
C GLN A 143 -10.93 9.87 5.44
N GLY A 144 -10.52 8.90 6.24
CA GLY A 144 -10.60 7.46 5.96
C GLY A 144 -9.48 6.94 5.05
N TYR A 145 -8.97 7.77 4.14
CA TYR A 145 -7.85 7.52 3.24
C TYR A 145 -6.97 8.77 3.16
N VAL A 146 -5.66 8.60 3.33
CA VAL A 146 -4.66 9.67 3.23
C VAL A 146 -3.51 9.18 2.36
N ASN A 147 -3.25 9.88 1.25
CA ASN A 147 -2.03 9.67 0.49
C ASN A 147 -0.84 10.22 1.28
N LEU A 148 0.27 9.47 1.37
CA LEU A 148 1.43 9.94 2.12
C LEU A 148 2.17 11.07 1.39
N ARG A 149 1.91 11.22 0.09
CA ARG A 149 2.47 12.26 -0.78
C ARG A 149 1.46 13.39 -0.97
N CYS A 150 1.95 14.62 -1.00
CA CYS A 150 1.12 15.80 -1.27
C CYS A 150 1.41 16.46 -2.62
N GLU A 151 2.63 16.31 -3.16
CA GLU A 151 3.06 16.87 -4.44
C GLU A 151 2.19 16.37 -5.61
N HIS A 152 1.65 17.30 -6.39
CA HIS A 152 0.63 17.01 -7.42
C HIS A 152 1.18 16.26 -8.63
N ASN A 153 2.43 16.49 -8.99
CA ASN A 153 3.02 15.90 -10.20
C ASN A 153 3.85 14.65 -9.85
N PRO A 154 3.54 13.44 -10.35
CA PRO A 154 2.47 13.15 -11.31
C PRO A 154 1.13 12.83 -10.64
N GLY A 155 0.05 12.95 -11.42
CA GLY A 155 -1.27 12.38 -11.13
C GLY A 155 -2.40 13.38 -10.94
N CYS A 156 -2.11 14.59 -10.44
CA CYS A 156 -3.10 15.65 -10.27
C CYS A 156 -2.99 16.75 -11.34
N PRO A 157 -4.12 17.38 -11.75
CA PRO A 157 -5.50 17.07 -11.35
C PRO A 157 -6.06 15.82 -12.04
N THR A 158 -5.47 15.40 -13.15
CA THR A 158 -5.92 14.26 -13.94
C THR A 158 -4.76 13.37 -14.33
N SER A 159 -4.94 12.07 -14.14
CA SER A 159 -3.96 11.01 -14.43
C SER A 159 -4.41 10.07 -15.55
N VAL A 160 -5.73 9.90 -15.71
CA VAL A 160 -6.36 9.04 -16.72
C VAL A 160 -7.62 9.73 -17.23
N ASN A 161 -7.84 9.67 -18.55
CA ASN A 161 -9.10 10.03 -19.21
C ASN A 161 -9.70 8.75 -19.82
N PRO A 162 -10.54 8.00 -19.09
CA PRO A 162 -10.98 6.67 -19.54
C PRO A 162 -11.62 6.67 -20.93
N TRP A 163 -12.35 7.73 -21.28
CA TRP A 163 -13.07 7.84 -22.54
C TRP A 163 -12.31 8.55 -23.66
N GLU A 164 -11.09 9.03 -23.40
CA GLU A 164 -10.29 9.81 -24.35
C GLU A 164 -8.86 9.23 -24.48
N PRO A 165 -8.70 7.97 -24.89
CA PRO A 165 -7.37 7.42 -25.16
C PRO A 165 -6.73 8.13 -26.36
N THR A 166 -5.41 8.30 -26.31
CA THR A 166 -4.67 8.87 -27.45
C THR A 166 -4.56 7.85 -28.58
N GLN A 167 -4.27 8.33 -29.80
CA GLN A 167 -4.03 7.45 -30.94
C GLN A 167 -2.89 6.45 -30.67
N ILE A 168 -1.86 6.86 -29.91
CA ILE A 168 -0.74 6.00 -29.52
C ILE A 168 -1.20 4.91 -28.56
N ASP A 169 -2.10 5.23 -27.61
CA ASP A 169 -2.64 4.23 -26.68
C ASP A 169 -3.39 3.15 -27.44
N ILE A 170 -4.20 3.53 -28.44
CA ILE A 170 -4.97 2.61 -29.28
C ILE A 170 -4.03 1.75 -30.15
N GLU A 171 -3.08 2.36 -30.86
CA GLU A 171 -2.19 1.65 -31.79
C GLU A 171 -1.24 0.67 -31.10
N LYS A 172 -0.96 0.88 -29.81
CA LYS A 172 -0.06 0.04 -29.01
C LYS A 172 -0.79 -0.94 -28.09
N ASP A 173 -2.11 -1.00 -28.17
CA ASP A 173 -2.95 -1.76 -27.22
C ASP A 173 -2.56 -1.44 -25.76
N ASP A 174 -2.31 -0.17 -25.45
CA ASP A 174 -1.99 0.28 -24.09
C ASP A 174 -3.23 0.15 -23.20
N ILE A 175 -3.03 -0.19 -21.92
CA ILE A 175 -4.12 -0.37 -20.96
C ILE A 175 -5.05 0.85 -20.84
N ARG A 176 -4.56 2.06 -21.17
CA ARG A 176 -5.35 3.29 -21.27
C ARG A 176 -6.48 3.20 -22.29
N ALA A 177 -6.27 2.52 -23.42
CA ALA A 177 -7.30 2.32 -24.44
C ALA A 177 -8.46 1.45 -23.97
N PHE A 178 -8.22 0.59 -22.97
CA PHE A 178 -9.20 -0.33 -22.40
C PHE A 178 -9.71 0.10 -21.02
N PHE A 179 -9.38 1.32 -20.58
CA PHE A 179 -9.65 1.74 -19.20
C PHE A 179 -11.13 1.70 -18.79
N PRO A 180 -12.12 2.02 -19.65
CA PRO A 180 -13.53 1.87 -19.29
C PRO A 180 -13.88 0.41 -18.93
N GLN A 181 -13.49 -0.55 -19.77
CA GLN A 181 -13.69 -1.98 -19.51
C GLN A 181 -13.02 -2.43 -18.21
N VAL A 182 -11.80 -1.93 -17.95
CA VAL A 182 -11.08 -2.20 -16.71
C VAL A 182 -11.85 -1.67 -15.51
N TYR A 183 -12.31 -0.42 -15.56
CA TYR A 183 -13.07 0.23 -14.49
C TYR A 183 -14.39 -0.51 -14.20
N GLU A 184 -15.16 -0.83 -15.25
CA GLU A 184 -16.39 -1.63 -15.15
C GLU A 184 -16.13 -2.96 -14.45
N THR A 185 -15.03 -3.64 -14.78
CA THR A 185 -14.67 -4.93 -14.18
C THR A 185 -14.24 -4.79 -12.71
N LEU A 186 -13.34 -3.85 -12.40
CA LEU A 186 -12.82 -3.66 -11.04
C LEU A 186 -13.94 -3.28 -10.08
N PHE A 187 -14.83 -2.37 -10.48
CA PHE A 187 -15.87 -1.82 -9.62
C PHE A 187 -17.24 -2.48 -9.80
N ASN A 188 -17.39 -3.41 -10.74
CA ASN A 188 -18.64 -4.08 -11.07
C ASN A 188 -19.79 -3.09 -11.32
N VAL A 189 -19.53 -2.14 -12.22
CA VAL A 189 -20.44 -1.07 -12.60
C VAL A 189 -20.66 -1.05 -14.11
N GLY A 190 -21.76 -0.41 -14.55
CA GLY A 190 -21.98 -0.17 -15.98
C GLY A 190 -21.16 1.01 -16.52
N PRO A 191 -21.09 1.17 -17.86
CA PRO A 191 -20.29 2.20 -18.50
C PRO A 191 -20.70 3.61 -18.08
N GLU A 192 -21.97 3.83 -17.71
CA GLU A 192 -22.47 5.12 -17.23
C GLU A 192 -21.87 5.58 -15.89
N LYS A 193 -21.17 4.69 -15.19
CA LYS A 193 -20.46 4.98 -13.93
C LYS A 193 -18.95 5.15 -14.10
N VAL A 194 -18.41 4.93 -15.31
CA VAL A 194 -16.99 5.19 -15.58
C VAL A 194 -16.80 6.70 -15.68
N PRO A 195 -15.95 7.30 -14.84
CA PRO A 195 -15.73 8.75 -14.84
C PRO A 195 -15.02 9.23 -16.11
N GLN A 196 -15.21 10.51 -16.44
CA GLN A 196 -14.50 11.16 -17.55
C GLN A 196 -13.02 11.38 -17.25
N HIS A 197 -12.71 11.68 -15.99
CA HIS A 197 -11.36 11.99 -15.53
C HIS A 197 -11.12 11.32 -14.18
N ILE A 198 -9.94 10.72 -14.01
CA ILE A 198 -9.48 10.18 -12.74
C ILE A 198 -8.16 10.85 -12.38
N GLY A 199 -8.05 11.34 -11.16
CA GLY A 199 -6.86 12.00 -10.67
C GLY A 199 -6.65 11.78 -9.18
N ASN A 200 -5.41 11.51 -8.81
CA ASN A 200 -4.96 11.44 -7.43
C ASN A 200 -3.46 11.68 -7.44
N VAL A 201 -2.92 12.10 -6.30
CA VAL A 201 -1.47 12.13 -6.11
C VAL A 201 -0.93 10.72 -6.33
N CYS A 202 0.10 10.60 -7.15
CA CYS A 202 0.67 9.31 -7.52
C CYS A 202 1.24 8.50 -6.32
N CYS A 203 1.47 7.22 -6.63
CA CYS A 203 2.67 6.46 -6.24
C CYS A 203 2.49 5.43 -5.12
N GLY A 204 1.24 5.06 -4.82
CA GLY A 204 0.94 3.82 -4.11
C GLY A 204 1.31 3.78 -2.63
N GLN A 205 1.70 4.89 -2.01
CA GLN A 205 1.91 4.97 -0.55
C GLN A 205 0.79 5.76 0.11
N PHE A 206 0.04 5.11 0.99
CA PHE A 206 -1.14 5.71 1.60
C PHE A 206 -1.50 5.01 2.92
N ALA A 207 -2.25 5.70 3.77
CA ALA A 207 -2.81 5.18 5.00
C ALA A 207 -4.33 5.13 4.91
N VAL A 208 -4.91 4.05 5.43
CA VAL A 208 -6.35 3.79 5.38
C VAL A 208 -6.83 3.33 6.76
N SER A 209 -7.96 3.86 7.19
CA SER A 209 -8.64 3.37 8.40
C SER A 209 -9.29 2.01 8.13
N ARG A 210 -9.39 1.19 9.18
CA ARG A 210 -10.15 -0.07 9.15
C ARG A 210 -11.57 0.13 8.62
N GLU A 211 -12.25 1.12 9.18
CA GLU A 211 -13.63 1.45 8.86
C GLU A 211 -13.76 1.76 7.37
N ARG A 212 -12.76 2.40 6.78
CA ARG A 212 -12.77 2.70 5.35
C ARG A 212 -12.57 1.47 4.47
N ILE A 213 -11.65 0.58 4.82
CA ILE A 213 -11.46 -0.69 4.08
C ILE A 213 -12.76 -1.51 4.12
N LEU A 214 -13.38 -1.61 5.30
CA LEU A 214 -14.59 -2.41 5.52
C LEU A 214 -15.87 -1.86 4.84
N GLN A 215 -15.86 -0.62 4.33
CA GLN A 215 -16.99 -0.08 3.56
C GLN A 215 -17.17 -0.79 2.22
N ARG A 216 -16.08 -1.32 1.65
CA ARG A 216 -16.11 -2.13 0.43
C ARG A 216 -16.13 -3.61 0.83
N PRO A 217 -17.11 -4.41 0.38
CA PRO A 217 -17.19 -5.81 0.80
C PRO A 217 -16.00 -6.63 0.28
N ARG A 218 -15.57 -7.64 1.06
CA ARG A 218 -14.44 -8.54 0.74
C ARG A 218 -14.43 -9.06 -0.70
N HIS A 219 -15.57 -9.47 -1.23
CA HIS A 219 -15.68 -10.04 -2.59
C HIS A 219 -15.31 -9.05 -3.70
N ASP A 220 -15.35 -7.74 -3.44
CA ASP A 220 -14.87 -6.74 -4.39
C ASP A 220 -13.34 -6.77 -4.50
N TYR A 221 -12.64 -6.88 -3.37
CA TYR A 221 -11.18 -7.02 -3.36
C TYR A 221 -10.74 -8.34 -4.01
N GLU A 222 -11.48 -9.43 -3.78
CA GLU A 222 -11.26 -10.72 -4.44
C GLU A 222 -11.46 -10.61 -5.97
N ARG A 223 -12.47 -9.87 -6.43
CA ARG A 223 -12.65 -9.59 -7.87
C ARG A 223 -11.48 -8.78 -8.44
N MET A 224 -10.99 -7.78 -7.72
CA MET A 224 -9.82 -7.00 -8.13
C MET A 224 -8.55 -7.86 -8.24
N LEU A 225 -8.32 -8.78 -7.28
CA LEU A 225 -7.24 -9.77 -7.35
C LEU A 225 -7.40 -10.71 -8.56
N LYS A 226 -8.63 -11.17 -8.80
CA LYS A 226 -8.92 -12.04 -9.94
C LYS A 226 -8.60 -11.34 -11.26
N TRP A 227 -9.04 -10.09 -11.44
CA TRP A 227 -8.69 -9.29 -12.61
C TRP A 227 -7.17 -9.14 -12.74
N ALA A 228 -6.48 -8.81 -11.64
CA ALA A 228 -5.02 -8.65 -11.64
C ALA A 228 -4.27 -9.92 -12.06
N ALA A 229 -4.77 -11.10 -11.64
CA ALA A 229 -4.17 -12.39 -11.96
C ALA A 229 -4.46 -12.84 -13.40
N GLU A 230 -5.69 -12.65 -13.87
CA GLU A 230 -6.21 -13.31 -15.09
C GLU A 230 -6.30 -12.39 -16.31
N THR A 231 -6.21 -11.06 -16.16
CA THR A 231 -6.43 -10.15 -17.29
C THR A 231 -5.42 -10.35 -18.42
N GLU A 232 -5.90 -10.37 -19.66
CA GLU A 232 -5.08 -10.42 -20.87
C GLU A 232 -4.88 -9.03 -21.50
N LEU A 233 -5.49 -7.98 -20.93
CA LEU A 233 -5.48 -6.61 -21.48
C LEU A 233 -4.13 -5.90 -21.33
N THR A 234 -3.25 -6.40 -20.46
CA THR A 234 -1.96 -5.78 -20.19
C THR A 234 -0.99 -6.80 -19.58
N ASP A 235 0.19 -6.38 -19.15
CA ASP A 235 1.18 -7.22 -18.46
C ASP A 235 1.15 -6.99 -16.94
N SER A 236 2.16 -7.48 -16.22
CA SER A 236 2.29 -7.25 -14.76
C SER A 236 2.49 -5.77 -14.42
N PHE A 237 3.21 -5.02 -15.25
CA PHE A 237 3.45 -3.60 -15.01
C PHE A 237 2.17 -2.78 -15.19
N GLY A 238 1.39 -3.04 -16.23
CA GLY A 238 0.12 -2.36 -16.46
C GLY A 238 -0.93 -2.65 -15.38
N VAL A 239 -0.95 -3.86 -14.81
CA VAL A 239 -1.80 -4.17 -13.64
C VAL A 239 -1.44 -3.26 -12.46
N GLY A 240 -0.14 -3.15 -12.12
CA GLY A 240 0.32 -2.26 -11.04
C GLY A 240 -0.02 -0.81 -11.31
N TRP A 241 0.19 -0.35 -12.56
CA TRP A 241 -0.15 0.99 -12.99
C TRP A 241 -1.64 1.31 -12.83
N VAL A 242 -2.54 0.38 -13.21
CA VAL A 242 -4.00 0.58 -13.06
C VAL A 242 -4.35 0.82 -11.61
N PHE A 243 -3.89 -0.02 -10.68
CA PHE A 243 -4.18 0.15 -9.25
C PHE A 243 -3.59 1.45 -8.69
N GLU A 244 -2.40 1.85 -9.12
CA GLU A 244 -1.81 3.15 -8.76
C GLU A 244 -2.76 4.31 -9.12
N LYS A 245 -3.51 4.21 -10.23
CA LYS A 245 -4.47 5.24 -10.66
C LYS A 245 -5.79 5.22 -9.93
N VAL A 246 -6.16 4.12 -9.27
CA VAL A 246 -7.50 3.96 -8.70
C VAL A 246 -7.53 3.66 -7.21
N TRP A 247 -6.39 3.66 -6.50
CA TRP A 247 -6.40 3.36 -5.05
C TRP A 247 -7.38 4.20 -4.25
N HIS A 248 -7.44 5.51 -4.51
CA HIS A 248 -8.39 6.39 -3.84
C HIS A 248 -9.84 6.00 -4.14
N VAL A 249 -10.16 5.57 -5.36
CA VAL A 249 -11.49 5.06 -5.76
C VAL A 249 -11.78 3.69 -5.12
N VAL A 250 -10.78 2.82 -5.00
CA VAL A 250 -10.87 1.55 -4.26
C VAL A 250 -11.32 1.80 -2.82
N PHE A 251 -10.79 2.86 -2.19
CA PHE A 251 -11.19 3.31 -0.85
C PHE A 251 -12.30 4.37 -0.86
N GLY A 252 -13.10 4.46 -1.93
CA GLY A 252 -14.34 5.25 -1.96
C GLY A 252 -14.15 6.77 -1.85
N MET A 253 -13.02 7.28 -2.33
CA MET A 253 -12.81 8.71 -2.54
C MET A 253 -13.34 9.14 -3.91
N GLU A 254 -13.47 10.44 -4.14
CA GLU A 254 -13.91 11.02 -5.41
C GLU A 254 -12.97 10.69 -6.57
N ASP A 255 -13.48 10.62 -7.80
CA ASP A 255 -12.68 10.26 -8.99
C ASP A 255 -11.46 11.18 -9.18
N ILE A 256 -11.60 12.46 -8.82
CA ILE A 256 -10.51 13.43 -8.69
C ILE A 256 -10.27 13.73 -7.21
N TYR A 257 -9.26 13.11 -6.61
CA TYR A 257 -8.83 13.34 -5.23
C TYR A 257 -7.48 14.06 -5.19
N CYS A 258 -7.53 15.38 -5.39
CA CYS A 258 -6.34 16.23 -5.48
C CYS A 258 -6.42 17.42 -4.50
N PRO A 259 -6.21 17.17 -3.18
CA PRO A 259 -6.25 18.24 -2.20
C PRO A 259 -5.15 19.28 -2.48
N ARG A 260 -5.38 20.54 -2.10
CA ARG A 260 -4.34 21.60 -2.16
C ARG A 260 -3.08 21.12 -1.43
N TYR A 261 -1.91 21.27 -2.05
CA TYR A 261 -0.62 20.80 -1.53
C TYR A 261 -0.39 21.20 -0.06
N GLU A 262 -0.59 22.47 0.28
CA GLU A 262 -0.39 22.98 1.63
C GLU A 262 -1.40 22.41 2.63
N GLN A 263 -2.65 22.19 2.18
CA GLN A 263 -3.68 21.59 3.01
C GLN A 263 -3.38 20.12 3.29
N CYS A 264 -2.96 19.36 2.27
CA CYS A 264 -2.50 17.97 2.45
C CYS A 264 -1.38 17.88 3.48
N ARG A 265 -0.36 18.75 3.39
CA ARG A 265 0.73 18.82 4.37
C ARG A 265 0.25 19.15 5.78
N CYS A 266 -0.65 20.10 5.91
CA CYS A 266 -1.24 20.48 7.20
C CYS A 266 -2.04 19.32 7.80
N ASP A 267 -2.86 18.66 6.99
CA ASP A 267 -3.68 17.53 7.43
C ASP A 267 -2.82 16.33 7.79
N ALA A 268 -1.99 15.84 6.88
CA ALA A 268 -1.22 14.61 7.08
C ALA A 268 -0.08 14.77 8.10
N TYR A 269 0.53 15.96 8.22
CA TYR A 269 1.78 16.13 8.98
C TYR A 269 1.77 17.33 9.96
N GLY A 270 0.66 18.05 10.08
CA GLY A 270 0.53 19.20 11.00
C GLY A 270 1.27 20.46 10.54
N TRP A 271 1.74 20.50 9.29
CA TRP A 271 2.47 21.62 8.73
C TRP A 271 1.53 22.66 8.11
N CYS A 272 0.99 23.52 8.97
CA CYS A 272 -0.11 24.42 8.63
C CYS A 272 0.31 25.87 8.32
N GLY A 273 1.61 26.14 8.20
CA GLY A 273 2.14 27.47 7.91
C GLY A 273 2.76 28.17 9.14
N PRO A 274 2.88 29.52 9.12
CA PRO A 274 2.33 30.42 8.11
C PRO A 274 2.92 30.17 6.70
N LEU A 275 2.07 30.27 5.68
CA LEU A 275 2.47 30.21 4.27
C LEU A 275 3.11 31.55 3.84
N PRO A 276 3.81 31.62 2.69
CA PRO A 276 4.34 32.89 2.17
C PRO A 276 3.28 33.99 1.98
N SER A 277 2.00 33.60 1.82
CA SER A 277 0.85 34.50 1.77
C SER A 277 0.44 35.10 3.13
N GLY A 278 0.99 34.60 4.24
CA GLY A 278 0.56 34.90 5.61
C GLY A 278 -0.62 34.03 6.10
N GLU A 279 -1.19 33.18 5.25
CA GLU A 279 -2.26 32.24 5.62
C GLU A 279 -1.74 31.19 6.61
N THR A 280 -2.52 30.86 7.64
CA THR A 280 -2.30 29.70 8.51
C THR A 280 -3.48 28.76 8.38
N LEU A 281 -3.21 27.52 8.01
CA LEU A 281 -4.20 26.49 7.77
C LEU A 281 -4.67 25.86 9.07
N GLN A 282 -5.82 25.19 9.00
CA GLN A 282 -6.29 24.34 10.08
C GLN A 282 -6.23 22.89 9.63
N ALA A 283 -5.56 22.09 10.45
CA ALA A 283 -5.46 20.66 10.26
C ALA A 283 -6.83 20.02 10.45
N VAL A 284 -7.19 19.07 9.59
CA VAL A 284 -8.39 18.25 9.75
C VAL A 284 -8.40 17.58 11.13
N ARG A 285 -9.60 17.43 11.68
CA ARG A 285 -9.85 16.73 12.95
C ARG A 285 -10.92 15.68 12.76
N ALA A 286 -10.76 14.55 13.42
CA ALA A 286 -11.78 13.52 13.44
C ALA A 286 -13.05 14.06 14.13
N PRO A 287 -14.25 13.68 13.67
CA PRO A 287 -15.48 14.00 14.39
C PRO A 287 -15.37 13.49 15.82
N ARG A 288 -15.60 14.35 16.83
CA ARG A 288 -15.67 13.89 18.22
C ARG A 288 -16.73 12.79 18.29
N SER A 289 -16.34 11.59 18.74
CA SER A 289 -17.31 10.56 19.04
C SER A 289 -18.34 11.17 20.00
N LYS A 290 -19.62 11.18 19.60
CA LYS A 290 -20.68 11.54 20.53
C LYS A 290 -20.58 10.51 21.64
N GLY A 291 -20.00 10.90 22.78
CA GLY A 291 -19.93 10.05 23.94
C GLY A 291 -21.31 9.46 24.16
N LYS A 292 -21.41 8.13 24.20
CA LYS A 292 -22.62 7.47 24.68
C LYS A 292 -22.84 8.06 26.08
N SER A 293 -23.84 8.93 26.23
CA SER A 293 -24.39 9.22 27.55
C SER A 293 -24.88 7.88 28.07
N THR A 294 -24.10 7.34 28.99
CA THR A 294 -24.51 6.30 29.92
C THR A 294 -25.72 6.75 30.71
#